data_AF-W7FIL0-F1
#
_entry.id   AF-W7FIL0-F1
#
_cell.length_a   1.000
_cell.length_b   1.000
_cell.length_c   1.000
_cell.angle_alpha   90.00
_cell.angle_beta   90.00
_cell.angle_gamma   90.00
#
_symmetry.space_group_name_H-M   'P 1'
#
loop_
_entity.id
_entity.type
_entity.pdbx_description
1 polymer ?
#
loop_
_entity_poly.entity_id
_entity_poly.type
_entity_poly.pdbx_seq_one_letter_code
_entity_poly.pdbx_strand_id
1 'polypeptide(L)'
;MNYIFSKNELGELKNVEEEVDNILKEVDFDKNGYIEYSEFISVCMDKQILFSEERLRDAFNLFDTDKSGKITKEELANVNI
;
A
#
# COMPACT_ATOMS: atom_id res chain seq x y z
N MET A 1 -19.09 -23.15 -14.55
CA MET A 1 -18.50 -22.04 -13.76
C MET A 1 -17.01 -22.04 -14.07
N ASN A 2 -16.57 -21.06 -14.85
CA ASN A 2 -15.21 -21.04 -15.39
C ASN A 2 -14.22 -20.57 -14.31
N TYR A 3 -13.32 -21.45 -13.88
CA TYR A 3 -12.08 -21.07 -13.21
C TYR A 3 -11.12 -20.54 -14.27
N ILE A 4 -11.19 -19.24 -14.57
CA ILE A 4 -10.34 -18.54 -15.55
C ILE A 4 -9.22 -17.79 -14.82
N PHE A 5 -8.38 -18.48 -14.07
CA PHE A 5 -7.12 -17.90 -13.66
C PHE A 5 -6.01 -18.89 -13.96
N SER A 6 -5.13 -18.49 -14.88
CA SER A 6 -3.96 -19.27 -15.27
C SER A 6 -3.03 -19.39 -14.06
N LYS A 7 -2.33 -20.51 -13.94
CA LYS A 7 -1.37 -20.79 -12.86
C LYS A 7 -0.27 -19.70 -12.72
N ASN A 8 -0.09 -18.87 -13.73
CA ASN A 8 0.86 -17.76 -13.74
C ASN A 8 0.34 -16.52 -13.00
N GLU A 9 -0.97 -16.23 -13.05
CA GLU A 9 -1.58 -15.05 -12.38
C GLU A 9 -1.66 -15.24 -10.85
N LEU A 10 -1.83 -16.49 -10.40
CA LEU A 10 -1.81 -16.83 -8.97
C LEU A 10 -0.42 -16.71 -8.32
N GLY A 11 0.65 -16.78 -9.12
CA GLY A 11 2.03 -16.64 -8.64
C GLY A 11 2.44 -15.17 -8.43
N GLU A 12 1.90 -14.27 -9.26
CA GLU A 12 2.10 -12.83 -9.13
C GLU A 12 1.28 -12.27 -7.96
N LEU A 13 0.01 -12.67 -7.82
CA LEU A 13 -0.85 -12.25 -6.69
C LEU A 13 -0.29 -12.67 -5.33
N LYS A 14 0.33 -13.86 -5.22
CA LYS A 14 1.00 -14.29 -3.98
C LYS A 14 2.20 -13.43 -3.62
N ASN A 15 2.96 -12.96 -4.60
CA ASN A 15 4.07 -12.05 -4.35
C ASN A 15 3.56 -10.68 -3.91
N VAL A 16 2.50 -10.17 -4.54
CA VAL A 16 1.90 -8.88 -4.18
C VAL A 16 1.32 -8.93 -2.76
N GLU A 17 0.56 -9.97 -2.39
CA GLU A 17 0.05 -10.10 -1.01
C GLU A 17 1.16 -10.16 0.04
N GLU A 18 2.25 -10.89 -0.25
CA GLU A 18 3.41 -11.00 0.65
C GLU A 18 4.18 -9.68 0.75
N GLU A 19 4.35 -8.97 -0.36
CA GLU A 19 5.00 -7.67 -0.42
C GLU A 19 4.18 -6.61 0.33
N VAL A 20 2.85 -6.58 0.14
CA VAL A 20 1.95 -5.70 0.87
C VAL A 20 1.96 -6.01 2.37
N ASP A 21 1.96 -7.29 2.77
CA ASP A 21 2.07 -7.66 4.19
C ASP A 21 3.41 -7.25 4.80
N ASN A 22 4.49 -7.29 4.02
CA ASN A 22 5.80 -6.84 4.49
C ASN A 22 5.84 -5.32 4.64
N ILE A 23 5.28 -4.58 3.67
CA ILE A 23 5.15 -3.13 3.75
C ILE A 23 4.31 -2.74 4.97
N LEU A 24 3.13 -3.35 5.16
CA LEU A 24 2.29 -3.08 6.32
C LEU A 24 3.04 -3.36 7.63
N LYS A 25 3.75 -4.48 7.77
CA LYS A 25 4.52 -4.78 8.98
C LYS A 25 5.60 -3.75 9.31
N GLU A 26 6.16 -3.09 8.30
CA GLU A 26 7.19 -2.07 8.50
C GLU A 26 6.62 -0.67 8.76
N VAL A 27 5.41 -0.39 8.29
CA VAL A 27 4.82 0.96 8.26
C VAL A 27 3.67 1.14 9.26
N ASP A 28 2.90 0.09 9.54
CA ASP A 28 1.76 0.08 10.48
C ASP A 28 2.29 -0.02 11.92
N PHE A 29 2.47 1.14 12.56
CA PHE A 29 3.09 1.23 13.89
C PHE A 29 2.11 0.88 15.00
N ASP A 30 0.82 1.20 14.81
CA ASP A 30 -0.24 0.94 15.79
C ASP A 30 -0.88 -0.45 15.62
N LYS A 31 -0.58 -1.14 14.51
CA LYS A 31 -1.06 -2.48 14.13
C LYS A 31 -2.57 -2.53 13.90
N ASN A 32 -3.15 -1.44 13.40
CA ASN A 32 -4.57 -1.37 13.11
C ASN A 32 -4.95 -2.04 11.77
N GLY A 33 -3.96 -2.45 10.96
CA GLY A 33 -4.14 -3.15 9.68
C GLY A 33 -4.23 -2.23 8.46
N TYR A 34 -4.02 -0.92 8.64
CA TYR A 34 -4.11 0.11 7.62
C TYR A 34 -3.00 1.15 7.82
N ILE A 35 -2.60 1.86 6.76
CA ILE A 35 -1.58 2.92 6.86
C ILE A 35 -2.28 4.27 6.96
N GLU A 36 -2.10 4.94 8.09
CA GLU A 36 -2.58 6.31 8.27
C GLU A 36 -1.59 7.33 7.66
N TYR A 37 -2.09 8.51 7.30
CA TYR A 37 -1.25 9.55 6.70
C TYR A 37 -0.02 9.90 7.58
N SER A 38 -0.17 9.93 8.90
CA SER A 38 0.95 10.18 9.83
C SER A 38 2.03 9.10 9.77
N GLU A 39 1.65 7.84 9.58
CA GLU A 39 2.57 6.71 9.49
C GLU A 39 3.31 6.73 8.15
N PHE A 40 2.59 7.02 7.07
CA PHE A 40 3.15 7.23 5.73
C PHE A 40 4.22 8.33 5.73
N ILE A 41 3.93 9.48 6.34
CA ILE A 41 4.87 10.60 6.44
C ILE A 41 6.09 10.23 7.27
N SER A 42 5.91 9.53 8.39
CA SER A 42 7.01 9.09 9.26
C SER A 42 8.01 8.20 8.49
N VAL A 43 7.51 7.28 7.67
CA VAL A 43 8.36 6.41 6.84
C VAL A 43 9.05 7.18 5.72
N CYS A 44 8.39 8.14 5.08
CA CYS A 44 9.03 8.99 4.07
C CYS A 44 10.14 9.88 4.66
N MET A 45 9.95 10.37 5.89
CA MET A 45 10.98 11.10 6.64
C MET A 45 12.17 10.20 6.98
N ASP A 46 11.92 8.99 7.48
CA ASP A 46 12.98 8.03 7.85
C ASP A 46 13.80 7.56 6.65
N LYS A 47 13.16 7.38 5.49
CA LYS A 47 13.87 7.04 4.23
C LYS A 47 14.61 8.23 3.61
N GLN A 48 14.64 9.40 4.26
CA GLN A 48 15.19 10.66 3.75
C GLN A 48 14.65 11.02 2.36
N ILE A 49 13.44 10.56 2.04
CA ILE A 49 12.81 10.84 0.77
C ILE A 49 12.23 12.25 0.89
N LEU A 50 13.01 13.24 0.48
CA LEU A 50 12.61 14.65 0.44
C LEU A 50 11.55 14.85 -0.65
N PHE A 51 10.32 14.47 -0.36
CA PHE A 51 9.15 14.87 -1.13
C PHE A 51 8.52 16.11 -0.50
N SER A 52 8.04 17.03 -1.35
CA SER A 52 7.17 18.10 -0.88
C SER A 52 5.90 17.50 -0.29
N GLU A 53 5.28 18.21 0.67
CA GLU A 53 4.00 17.80 1.25
C GLU A 53 2.95 17.50 0.18
N GLU A 54 2.92 18.28 -0.90
CA GLU A 54 2.08 18.07 -2.08
C GLU A 54 2.33 16.70 -2.74
N ARG A 55 3.59 16.31 -2.96
CA ARG A 55 3.93 15.03 -3.57
C ARG A 55 3.64 13.84 -2.65
N LEU A 56 3.82 14.01 -1.35
CA LEU A 56 3.45 12.98 -0.37
C LEU A 56 1.94 12.77 -0.37
N ARG A 57 1.18 13.86 -0.47
CA ARG A 57 -0.27 13.81 -0.57
C ARG A 57 -0.75 13.18 -1.87
N ASP A 58 -0.12 13.53 -3.00
CA ASP A 58 -0.44 12.92 -4.29
C ASP A 58 -0.11 11.43 -4.32
N ALA A 59 1.04 11.03 -3.76
CA ALA A 59 1.40 9.64 -3.61
C ALA A 59 0.41 8.91 -2.72
N PHE A 60 0.03 9.49 -1.57
CA PHE A 60 -0.97 8.89 -0.68
C PHE A 60 -2.32 8.71 -1.38
N ASN A 61 -2.79 9.74 -2.09
CA ASN A 61 -4.04 9.70 -2.86
C ASN A 61 -4.00 8.72 -4.06
N LEU A 62 -2.82 8.29 -4.50
CA LEU A 62 -2.69 7.27 -5.54
C LEU A 62 -3.08 5.89 -4.99
N PHE A 63 -2.78 5.64 -3.72
CA PHE A 63 -3.11 4.39 -3.03
C PHE A 63 -4.51 4.46 -2.40
N ASP A 64 -4.89 5.57 -1.76
CA ASP A 64 -6.21 5.79 -1.14
C ASP A 64 -7.28 6.07 -2.22
N THR A 65 -7.79 5.00 -2.82
CA THR A 65 -8.74 5.05 -3.94
C THR A 65 -10.12 5.53 -3.52
N ASP A 66 -10.53 5.22 -2.29
CA ASP A 66 -11.84 5.58 -1.76
C ASP A 66 -11.86 6.94 -1.04
N LYS A 67 -10.68 7.56 -0.85
CA LYS A 67 -10.47 8.84 -0.16
C LYS A 67 -10.90 8.80 1.30
N SER A 68 -10.77 7.65 1.95
CA SER A 68 -11.05 7.49 3.37
C SER A 68 -10.01 8.17 4.26
N GLY A 69 -8.84 8.51 3.70
CA GLY A 69 -7.69 9.05 4.45
C GLY A 69 -6.85 7.95 5.11
N LYS A 70 -7.07 6.69 4.74
CA LYS A 70 -6.35 5.51 5.22
C LYS A 70 -6.09 4.62 4.01
N ILE A 71 -4.89 4.06 3.90
CA ILE A 71 -4.59 3.11 2.83
C ILE A 71 -4.80 1.70 3.35
N THR A 72 -5.70 0.95 2.72
CA THR A 72 -5.94 -0.44 3.10
C THR A 72 -5.05 -1.47 2.43
N LYS A 73 -5.00 -2.68 2.99
CA LYS A 73 -4.31 -3.81 2.35
C LYS A 73 -4.87 -4.07 0.96
N GLU A 74 -6.19 -4.00 0.80
CA GLU A 74 -6.87 -4.16 -0.49
C GLU A 74 -6.48 -3.04 -1.45
N GLU A 75 -6.35 -1.80 -0.97
CA GLU A 75 -5.94 -0.67 -1.77
C GLU A 75 -4.49 -0.75 -2.21
N LEU A 76 -3.58 -1.13 -1.30
CA LEU A 76 -2.17 -1.43 -1.63
C LEU A 76 -2.04 -2.52 -2.68
N ALA A 77 -2.82 -3.60 -2.55
CA ALA A 77 -2.81 -4.72 -3.49
C ALA A 77 -3.45 -4.36 -4.85
N ASN A 78 -4.35 -3.39 -4.89
CA ASN A 78 -5.02 -2.93 -6.10
C ASN A 78 -4.21 -1.90 -6.90
N VAL A 79 -3.11 -1.37 -6.35
CA VAL A 79 -2.22 -0.49 -7.12
C VAL A 79 -1.39 -1.35 -8.07
N ASN A 80 -1.79 -1.30 -9.34
CA ASN A 80 -1.10 -1.93 -10.45
C ASN A 80 0.11 -1.06 -10.83
N ILE A 81 1.30 -1.36 -10.28
CA ILE A 81 2.59 -0.71 -10.61
C ILE A 81 3.23 -1.37 -11.82
#